data_AF-A0A9P1DLP6-F1
#
_entry.id   AF-A0A9P1DLP6-F1
#
_cell.length_a   1.000
_cell.length_b   1.000
_cell.length_c   1.000
_cell.angle_alpha   90.00
_cell.angle_beta   90.00
_cell.angle_gamma   90.00
#
_symmetry.space_group_name_H-M   'P 1'
#
loop_
_entity.id
_entity.type
_entity.pdbx_description
1 polymer ?
#
loop_
_entity_poly.entity_id
_entity_poly.type
_entity_poly.pdbx_seq_one_letter_code
_entity_poly.pdbx_strand_id
1 'polypeptide(L)'
;MGGGAFTHWFEGWPQQQPKPSSTKRQPKPSEEWLARALEDAEHRRGRNGKDSRSPPRRAARRSPPRRSSRSPRRRSPPRYRSRSRGRGGDSYRIPPPKHRPEGVSQPAVQITPEMRAASVECEGFLYATIDFTPPSTICTVSAEVPKSYDGKRCTDDVVLQWNNLPNGWKQAPSNLPAVLEKVVKPYQWGTHLLVMEDGKAYRTPGCGSKGDPGGLQMIWEFEKGPGRLKLQRLGGSQSYWYGKLLIRAPVPN
;
A
#
# COMPACT_ATOMS: atom_id res chain seq x y z
N MET A 1 -54.24 50.71 23.89
CA MET A 1 -53.25 50.71 24.99
C MET A 1 -52.77 49.28 25.17
N GLY A 2 -51.45 49.06 25.20
CA GLY A 2 -50.85 47.73 25.40
C GLY A 2 -49.78 47.44 24.36
N GLY A 3 -48.59 48.01 24.55
CA GLY A 3 -47.39 47.69 23.78
C GLY A 3 -46.77 46.38 24.26
N GLY A 4 -46.16 45.65 23.33
CA GLY A 4 -45.28 44.51 23.61
C GLY A 4 -44.03 44.66 22.75
N ALA A 5 -42.93 45.04 23.40
CA ALA A 5 -41.63 45.29 22.78
C ALA A 5 -40.92 43.96 22.47
N PHE A 6 -40.48 43.79 21.22
CA PHE A 6 -39.54 42.76 20.79
C PHE A 6 -38.12 43.29 21.02
N THR A 7 -37.49 42.88 22.11
CA THR A 7 -36.05 43.13 22.33
C THR A 7 -35.23 42.07 21.61
N HIS A 8 -34.51 42.54 20.58
CA HIS A 8 -33.43 41.85 19.89
C HIS A 8 -32.36 41.33 20.86
N TRP A 9 -31.98 40.06 20.68
CA TRP A 9 -30.76 39.48 21.24
C TRP A 9 -29.91 38.99 20.06
N PHE A 10 -28.91 39.79 19.67
CA PHE A 10 -27.89 39.41 18.69
C PHE A 10 -26.57 39.34 19.45
N GLU A 11 -26.19 38.14 19.87
CA GLU A 11 -24.90 37.88 20.50
C GLU A 11 -23.77 38.07 19.47
N GLY A 12 -22.84 38.96 19.81
CA GLY A 12 -21.71 39.34 18.99
C GLY A 12 -20.74 38.19 18.78
N TRP A 13 -20.48 37.87 17.52
CA TRP A 13 -19.34 37.06 17.12
C TRP A 13 -18.03 37.86 17.28
N PRO A 14 -16.98 37.30 17.90
CA PRO A 14 -15.71 37.98 18.03
C PRO A 14 -15.02 38.10 16.67
N GLN A 15 -14.86 39.35 16.24
CA GLN A 15 -14.12 39.74 15.05
C GLN A 15 -12.64 39.36 15.22
N GLN A 16 -12.21 38.26 14.61
CA GLN A 16 -10.81 37.83 14.61
C GLN A 16 -9.97 38.86 13.83
N GLN A 17 -9.10 39.56 14.55
CA GLN A 17 -8.08 40.43 13.98
C GLN A 17 -7.04 39.59 13.22
N PRO A 18 -6.65 39.97 11.98
CA PRO A 18 -5.63 39.27 11.22
C PRO A 18 -4.26 39.42 11.90
N LYS A 19 -3.62 38.28 12.21
CA LYS A 19 -2.26 38.24 12.76
C LYS A 19 -1.25 38.73 11.71
N PRO A 20 -0.29 39.60 12.07
CA PRO A 20 0.75 40.05 11.15
C PRO A 20 1.66 38.88 10.76
N SER A 21 1.84 38.69 9.46
CA SER A 21 2.73 37.71 8.85
C SER A 21 4.20 38.09 9.11
N SER A 22 4.80 37.46 10.12
CA SER A 22 6.25 37.50 10.34
C SER A 22 6.97 36.69 9.26
N THR A 23 7.25 37.31 8.11
CA THR A 23 8.15 36.78 7.10
C THR A 23 9.59 36.82 7.62
N LYS A 24 10.00 35.77 8.33
CA LYS A 24 11.41 35.52 8.66
C LYS A 24 12.17 35.27 7.34
N ARG A 25 12.94 36.27 6.89
CA ARG A 25 13.96 36.10 5.85
C ARG A 25 14.95 35.04 6.33
N GLN A 26 14.99 33.90 5.65
CA GLN A 26 16.03 32.88 5.83
C GLN A 26 17.37 33.49 5.36
N PRO A 27 18.45 33.38 6.14
CA PRO A 27 19.77 33.81 5.68
C PRO A 27 20.19 32.95 4.49
N LYS A 28 20.65 33.60 3.42
CA LYS A 28 21.27 32.91 2.28
C LYS A 28 22.50 32.15 2.81
N PRO A 29 22.67 30.85 2.49
CA PRO A 29 23.87 30.12 2.87
C PRO A 29 25.08 30.82 2.23
N SER A 30 26.07 31.15 3.06
CA SER A 30 27.33 31.77 2.60
C SER A 30 28.07 30.82 1.66
N GLU A 31 28.76 31.37 0.66
CA GLU A 31 29.55 30.61 -0.32
C GLU A 31 30.61 29.70 0.34
N GLU A 32 31.01 29.97 1.59
CA GLU A 32 31.88 29.10 2.39
C GLU A 32 31.31 27.70 2.65
N TRP A 33 29.97 27.54 2.71
CA TRP A 33 29.35 26.23 2.92
C TRP A 33 29.45 25.32 1.68
N LEU A 34 29.46 25.91 0.48
CA LEU A 34 29.61 25.17 -0.77
C LEU A 34 31.05 24.69 -0.98
N ALA A 35 32.05 25.47 -0.55
CA ALA A 35 33.45 25.08 -0.63
C ALA A 35 33.78 23.88 0.28
N ARG A 36 33.25 23.87 1.52
CA ARG A 36 33.46 22.74 2.46
C ARG A 36 32.77 21.44 2.02
N ALA A 37 31.64 21.52 1.33
CA ALA A 37 30.94 20.33 0.83
C ALA A 37 31.68 19.64 -0.34
N LEU A 38 32.51 20.38 -1.08
CA LEU A 38 33.29 19.83 -2.19
C LEU A 38 34.58 19.14 -1.72
N GLU A 39 35.27 19.66 -0.70
CA GLU A 39 36.47 19.01 -0.14
C GLU A 39 36.15 17.65 0.52
N ASP A 40 34.99 17.52 1.17
CA ASP A 40 34.57 16.27 1.82
C ASP A 40 34.20 15.16 0.81
N ALA A 41 33.88 15.53 -0.45
CA ALA A 41 33.57 14.58 -1.51
C ALA A 41 34.82 13.93 -2.12
N GLU A 42 35.97 14.60 -2.11
CA GLU A 42 37.22 14.04 -2.65
C GLU A 42 37.89 13.05 -1.69
N HIS A 43 37.77 13.24 -0.37
CA HIS A 43 38.34 12.32 0.61
C HIS A 43 37.72 10.90 0.61
N ARG A 44 36.53 10.73 0.02
CA ARG A 44 35.85 9.42 -0.06
C ARG A 44 36.21 8.56 -1.26
N ARG A 45 36.93 9.08 -2.27
CA ARG A 45 37.29 8.29 -3.47
C ARG A 45 38.60 7.48 -3.34
N GLY A 46 39.34 7.63 -2.24
CA GLY A 46 40.68 7.03 -2.10
C GLY A 46 40.79 5.68 -1.38
N ARG A 47 39.71 4.99 -0.99
CA ARG A 47 39.79 3.86 -0.03
C ARG A 47 39.19 2.52 -0.44
N ASN A 48 39.07 2.22 -1.74
CA ASN A 48 38.62 0.89 -2.21
C ASN A 48 39.65 0.22 -3.14
N GLY A 49 40.90 0.16 -2.72
CA GLY A 49 41.94 -0.62 -3.37
C GLY A 49 42.77 -1.39 -2.34
N LYS A 50 42.81 -2.71 -2.49
CA LYS A 50 43.50 -3.74 -1.67
C LYS A 50 42.72 -4.24 -0.46
N ASP A 51 42.07 -5.39 -0.64
CA ASP A 51 42.52 -6.62 0.01
C ASP A 51 41.80 -7.85 -0.55
N SER A 52 42.39 -8.37 -1.63
CA SER A 52 42.28 -9.76 -2.04
C SER A 52 42.96 -10.65 -0.99
N ARG A 53 42.18 -11.18 -0.05
CA ARG A 53 42.57 -12.38 0.74
C ARG A 53 41.40 -13.35 0.80
N SER A 54 41.38 -14.25 -0.17
CA SER A 54 40.63 -15.50 -0.13
C SER A 54 40.99 -16.27 1.15
N PRO A 55 40.03 -16.69 1.98
CA PRO A 55 40.31 -17.64 3.05
C PRO A 55 40.64 -19.02 2.46
N PRO A 56 41.60 -19.76 3.04
CA PRO A 56 42.03 -21.05 2.52
C PRO A 56 40.93 -22.11 2.67
N ARG A 57 40.79 -22.90 1.60
CA ARG A 57 40.01 -24.14 1.55
C ARG A 57 40.44 -25.06 2.70
N ARG A 58 39.57 -25.22 3.71
CA ARG A 58 39.71 -26.33 4.66
C ARG A 58 39.27 -27.63 3.99
N ALA A 59 40.29 -28.34 3.50
CA ALA A 59 40.19 -29.74 3.17
C ALA A 59 39.89 -30.57 4.43
N ALA A 60 39.10 -31.62 4.21
CA ALA A 60 39.06 -32.87 4.93
C ALA A 60 38.73 -32.82 6.43
N ARG A 61 37.52 -33.32 6.77
CA ARG A 61 37.38 -34.37 7.79
C ARG A 61 36.01 -35.06 7.69
N ARG A 62 36.08 -36.26 7.12
CA ARG A 62 35.44 -37.50 7.59
C ARG A 62 33.91 -37.51 7.68
N SER A 63 33.32 -38.03 6.61
CA SER A 63 32.05 -38.73 6.62
C SER A 63 32.05 -39.84 7.71
N PRO A 64 31.02 -39.93 8.58
CA PRO A 64 30.75 -41.15 9.32
C PRO A 64 30.03 -42.18 8.42
N PRO A 65 30.32 -43.49 8.59
CA PRO A 65 29.71 -44.54 7.79
C PRO A 65 28.31 -44.92 8.28
N ARG A 66 27.47 -45.27 7.30
CA ARG A 66 26.38 -46.27 7.32
C ARG A 66 25.78 -46.62 8.69
N ARG A 67 24.54 -46.17 8.91
CA ARG A 67 23.55 -47.00 9.61
C ARG A 67 22.42 -47.34 8.66
N SER A 68 22.49 -48.56 8.12
CA SER A 68 21.42 -49.24 7.40
C SER A 68 20.29 -49.57 8.38
N SER A 69 19.35 -48.66 8.57
CA SER A 69 18.05 -49.00 9.14
C SER A 69 17.16 -49.52 8.00
N ARG A 70 17.14 -50.85 7.89
CA ARG A 70 16.11 -51.69 7.26
C ARG A 70 14.83 -50.92 6.95
N SER A 71 14.55 -50.71 5.68
CA SER A 71 13.20 -50.44 5.19
C SER A 71 12.32 -51.64 5.52
N PRO A 72 11.27 -51.51 6.36
CA PRO A 72 10.21 -52.48 6.34
C PRO A 72 9.46 -52.26 5.03
N ARG A 73 9.48 -53.27 4.15
CA ARG A 73 8.48 -53.46 3.11
C ARG A 73 7.09 -53.37 3.77
N ARG A 74 6.47 -52.19 3.75
CA ARG A 74 5.05 -52.04 4.06
C ARG A 74 4.32 -51.77 2.76
N ARG A 75 3.93 -52.90 2.17
CA ARG A 75 2.70 -53.17 1.44
C ARG A 75 2.02 -51.92 0.89
N SER A 76 2.13 -51.75 -0.43
CA SER A 76 1.15 -51.02 -1.22
C SER A 76 -0.26 -51.36 -0.73
N PRO A 77 -1.05 -50.39 -0.26
CA PRO A 77 -2.46 -50.62 0.00
C PRO A 77 -3.13 -51.10 -1.29
N PRO A 78 -4.06 -52.06 -1.22
CA PRO A 78 -4.77 -52.53 -2.40
C PRO A 78 -5.46 -51.33 -3.04
N ARG A 79 -5.28 -51.21 -4.36
CA ARG A 79 -6.09 -50.33 -5.21
C ARG A 79 -7.55 -50.75 -5.02
N TYR A 80 -8.24 -50.11 -4.08
CA TYR A 80 -9.69 -50.13 -4.04
C TYR A 80 -10.14 -49.41 -5.31
N ARG A 81 -10.38 -50.20 -6.36
CA ARG A 81 -11.28 -49.86 -7.45
C ARG A 81 -12.66 -49.70 -6.80
N SER A 82 -12.92 -48.55 -6.21
CA SER A 82 -14.28 -48.11 -5.92
C SER A 82 -14.92 -47.74 -7.25
N ARG A 83 -15.38 -48.78 -7.95
CA ARG A 83 -16.44 -48.68 -8.95
C ARG A 83 -17.73 -48.31 -8.21
N SER A 84 -17.92 -47.04 -7.87
CA SER A 84 -19.25 -46.50 -7.62
C SER A 84 -19.81 -45.97 -8.94
N ARG A 85 -20.25 -46.92 -9.78
CA ARG A 85 -21.34 -46.66 -10.73
C ARG A 85 -22.64 -46.61 -9.93
N GLY A 86 -22.90 -45.51 -9.23
CA GLY A 86 -24.26 -45.02 -8.96
C GLY A 86 -24.37 -43.72 -9.73
N ARG A 87 -25.25 -43.48 -10.71
CA ARG A 87 -26.64 -43.93 -10.92
C ARG A 87 -27.46 -43.79 -9.64
N GLY A 88 -28.16 -42.66 -9.53
CA GLY A 88 -29.12 -42.38 -8.47
C GLY A 88 -28.58 -41.38 -7.46
N GLY A 89 -28.75 -40.10 -7.76
CA GLY A 89 -28.36 -39.04 -6.86
C GLY A 89 -28.53 -37.70 -7.54
N ASP A 90 -29.80 -37.29 -7.70
CA ASP A 90 -30.24 -35.91 -7.91
C ASP A 90 -29.75 -35.03 -6.75
N SER A 91 -28.44 -34.92 -6.66
CA SER A 91 -27.70 -34.09 -5.73
C SER A 91 -27.86 -32.68 -6.26
N TYR A 92 -28.99 -32.05 -5.89
CA TYR A 92 -29.27 -30.63 -5.95
C TYR A 92 -28.15 -29.82 -6.61
N ARG A 93 -28.04 -29.96 -7.94
CA ARG A 93 -27.20 -29.06 -8.72
C ARG A 93 -28.00 -27.79 -8.70
N ILE A 94 -27.65 -26.90 -7.78
CA ILE A 94 -28.12 -25.52 -7.80
C ILE A 94 -27.95 -25.09 -9.25
N PRO A 95 -29.06 -24.90 -10.00
CA PRO A 95 -28.96 -24.56 -11.40
C PRO A 95 -28.09 -23.30 -11.46
N PRO A 96 -27.14 -23.23 -12.41
CA PRO A 96 -26.31 -22.04 -12.56
C PRO A 96 -27.25 -20.83 -12.53
N PRO A 97 -26.99 -19.83 -11.65
CA PRO A 97 -27.92 -18.73 -11.43
C PRO A 97 -28.33 -18.18 -12.79
N LYS A 98 -29.65 -18.24 -13.07
CA LYS A 98 -30.23 -17.78 -14.34
C LYS A 98 -29.63 -16.42 -14.63
N HIS A 99 -28.97 -16.30 -15.79
CA HIS A 99 -28.31 -15.12 -16.31
C HIS A 99 -28.55 -13.86 -15.46
N ARG A 100 -27.53 -13.46 -14.71
CA ARG A 100 -27.51 -12.14 -14.07
C ARG A 100 -27.85 -11.14 -15.18
N PRO A 101 -28.97 -10.39 -15.09
CA PRO A 101 -29.43 -9.58 -16.20
C PRO A 101 -28.31 -8.64 -16.63
N GLU A 102 -27.78 -8.89 -17.84
CA GLU A 102 -26.87 -7.97 -18.51
C GLU A 102 -27.68 -6.69 -18.76
N GLY A 103 -27.54 -5.71 -17.88
CA GLY A 103 -28.39 -4.52 -17.90
C GLY A 103 -28.87 -4.03 -16.54
N VAL A 104 -28.53 -4.68 -15.43
CA VAL A 104 -28.59 -3.99 -14.13
C VAL A 104 -27.51 -2.91 -14.16
N SER A 105 -27.89 -1.74 -14.65
CA SER A 105 -27.14 -0.50 -14.53
C SER A 105 -26.59 -0.46 -13.12
N GLN A 106 -25.27 -0.50 -12.98
CA GLN A 106 -24.68 -0.29 -11.67
C GLN A 106 -25.25 1.03 -11.14
N PRO A 107 -25.72 1.08 -9.89
CA PRO A 107 -26.27 2.30 -9.33
C PRO A 107 -25.25 3.42 -9.55
N ALA A 108 -25.74 4.58 -10.00
CA ALA A 108 -24.89 5.75 -10.23
C ALA A 108 -23.98 5.99 -9.03
N VAL A 109 -22.72 6.32 -9.29
CA VAL A 109 -21.72 6.51 -8.25
C VAL A 109 -22.14 7.66 -7.34
N GLN A 110 -22.60 7.34 -6.12
CA GLN A 110 -22.92 8.35 -5.13
C GLN A 110 -21.62 8.80 -4.45
N ILE A 111 -21.01 9.85 -4.98
CA ILE A 111 -19.79 10.43 -4.41
C ILE A 111 -20.21 11.36 -3.28
N THR A 112 -19.95 10.96 -2.03
CA THR A 112 -20.23 11.83 -0.88
C THR A 112 -19.23 13.00 -0.83
N PRO A 113 -19.59 14.13 -0.21
CA PRO A 113 -18.68 15.26 -0.05
C PRO A 113 -17.38 14.88 0.67
N GLU A 114 -17.47 13.97 1.64
CA GLU A 114 -16.32 13.44 2.38
C GLU A 114 -15.38 12.63 1.49
N MET A 115 -15.92 11.74 0.65
CA MET A 115 -15.13 10.98 -0.34
C MET A 115 -14.43 11.92 -1.32
N ARG A 116 -15.13 12.98 -1.76
CA ARG A 116 -14.55 14.00 -2.65
C ARG A 116 -13.40 14.75 -1.95
N ALA A 117 -13.58 15.16 -0.69
CA ALA A 117 -12.55 15.83 0.10
C ALA A 117 -11.31 14.95 0.37
N ALA A 118 -11.50 13.63 0.49
CA ALA A 118 -10.42 12.66 0.64
C ALA A 118 -9.83 12.17 -0.70
N SER A 119 -10.22 12.78 -1.82
CA SER A 119 -9.79 12.38 -3.16
C SER A 119 -9.07 13.51 -3.90
N VAL A 120 -8.30 13.13 -4.91
CA VAL A 120 -7.59 14.06 -5.81
C VAL A 120 -8.16 13.92 -7.21
N GLU A 121 -8.59 15.02 -7.79
CA GLU A 121 -9.10 15.05 -9.16
C GLU A 121 -7.95 15.11 -10.18
N CYS A 122 -7.97 14.21 -11.15
CA CYS A 122 -7.01 14.17 -12.25
C CYS A 122 -7.67 13.57 -13.50
N GLU A 123 -7.60 14.28 -14.63
CA GLU A 123 -8.07 13.79 -15.94
C GLU A 123 -9.55 13.30 -15.95
N GLY A 124 -10.43 13.98 -15.21
CA GLY A 124 -11.86 13.62 -15.14
C GLY A 124 -12.16 12.42 -14.23
N PHE A 125 -11.19 11.98 -13.42
CA PHE A 125 -11.37 10.96 -12.39
C PHE A 125 -10.97 11.49 -11.02
N LEU A 126 -11.68 11.02 -9.98
CA LEU A 126 -11.26 11.16 -8.59
C LEU A 126 -10.41 9.97 -8.19
N TYR A 127 -9.26 10.21 -7.59
CA TYR A 127 -8.34 9.21 -7.07
C TYR A 127 -8.32 9.24 -5.55
N ALA A 128 -8.43 8.08 -4.90
CA ALA A 128 -8.41 7.96 -3.44
C ALA A 128 -7.76 6.64 -3.03
N THR A 129 -7.38 6.50 -1.76
CA THR A 129 -7.08 5.18 -1.20
C THR A 129 -8.38 4.44 -0.90
N ILE A 130 -8.32 3.11 -0.84
CA ILE A 130 -9.51 2.25 -0.60
C ILE A 130 -10.26 2.56 0.70
N ASP A 131 -9.57 3.12 1.68
CA ASP A 131 -10.10 3.54 2.99
C ASP A 131 -10.35 5.06 3.08
N PHE A 132 -10.28 5.80 1.96
CA PHE A 132 -10.45 7.26 1.89
C PHE A 132 -9.56 8.02 2.88
N THR A 133 -8.30 7.61 3.00
CA THR A 133 -7.30 8.37 3.74
C THR A 133 -7.00 9.67 2.99
N PRO A 134 -7.07 10.83 3.66
CA PRO A 134 -6.74 12.10 3.03
C PRO A 134 -5.34 12.10 2.40
N PRO A 135 -5.15 12.75 1.24
CA PRO A 135 -3.86 12.77 0.54
C PRO A 135 -2.74 13.42 1.35
N SER A 136 -3.08 14.37 2.22
CA SER A 136 -2.17 15.08 3.12
C SER A 136 -1.84 14.33 4.41
N THR A 137 -2.44 13.16 4.66
CA THR A 137 -2.15 12.39 5.86
C THR A 137 -0.70 11.93 5.86
N ILE A 138 0.02 12.32 6.92
CA ILE A 138 1.43 11.96 7.10
C ILE A 138 1.55 10.46 7.34
N CYS A 139 2.54 9.81 6.71
CA CYS A 139 2.85 8.43 7.05
C CYS A 139 3.51 8.37 8.44
N THR A 140 2.80 7.83 9.43
CA THR A 140 3.28 7.72 10.82
C THR A 140 4.15 6.49 11.06
N VAL A 141 4.09 5.52 10.15
CA VAL A 141 4.86 4.28 10.25
C VAL A 141 6.26 4.58 9.72
N SER A 142 7.28 4.35 10.55
CA SER A 142 8.67 4.47 10.10
C SER A 142 9.03 3.31 9.19
N ALA A 143 9.72 3.59 8.08
CA ALA A 143 10.33 2.57 7.24
C ALA A 143 11.49 1.85 7.95
N GLU A 144 12.00 2.40 9.06
CA GLU A 144 13.10 1.81 9.82
C GLU A 144 12.61 0.65 10.69
N VAL A 145 13.26 -0.50 10.53
CA VAL A 145 13.04 -1.69 11.34
C VAL A 145 13.39 -1.39 12.79
N PRO A 146 12.45 -1.48 13.76
CA PRO A 146 12.81 -1.46 15.17
C PRO A 146 13.79 -2.61 15.44
N LYS A 147 14.96 -2.31 16.02
CA LYS A 147 16.05 -3.27 16.26
C LYS A 147 15.65 -4.53 17.05
N SER A 148 14.49 -4.53 17.71
CA SER A 148 13.98 -5.60 18.57
C SER A 148 12.95 -6.53 17.90
N TYR A 149 12.73 -6.43 16.58
CA TYR A 149 11.73 -7.28 15.92
C TYR A 149 12.22 -8.73 15.77
N ASP A 150 11.78 -9.60 16.67
CA ASP A 150 11.88 -11.06 16.55
C ASP A 150 10.77 -11.52 15.60
N GLY A 151 11.14 -11.93 14.38
CA GLY A 151 10.23 -12.36 13.30
C GLY A 151 9.31 -13.55 13.64
N LYS A 152 9.28 -13.99 14.89
CA LYS A 152 8.34 -14.96 15.45
C LYS A 152 6.98 -14.35 15.82
N ARG A 153 6.92 -13.05 16.15
CA ARG A 153 5.64 -12.36 16.41
C ARG A 153 5.11 -11.77 15.11
N CYS A 154 4.62 -12.64 14.22
CA CYS A 154 3.90 -12.26 13.00
C CYS A 154 2.51 -11.66 13.29
N THR A 155 2.36 -10.82 14.32
CA THR A 155 1.06 -10.27 14.77
C THR A 155 0.94 -8.79 14.42
N ASP A 156 1.30 -8.42 13.19
CA ASP A 156 0.77 -7.20 12.60
C ASP A 156 -0.43 -7.62 11.74
N ASP A 157 -1.56 -7.86 12.41
CA ASP A 157 -2.85 -8.23 11.81
C ASP A 157 -3.47 -7.12 10.94
N VAL A 158 -2.76 -5.99 10.79
CA VAL A 158 -3.25 -4.77 10.14
C VAL A 158 -3.38 -4.91 8.61
N VAL A 159 -2.82 -5.95 7.99
CA VAL A 159 -2.61 -5.96 6.51
C VAL A 159 -3.49 -6.97 5.74
N LEU A 160 -4.26 -7.84 6.40
CA LEU A 160 -4.98 -8.93 5.71
C LEU A 160 -6.51 -8.82 5.75
N GLN A 161 -7.04 -7.61 5.93
CA GLN A 161 -8.49 -7.40 5.87
C GLN A 161 -8.97 -7.29 4.42
N TRP A 162 -10.02 -8.04 4.09
CA TRP A 162 -10.74 -7.87 2.84
C TRP A 162 -11.47 -6.53 2.86
N ASN A 163 -11.06 -5.61 2.00
CA ASN A 163 -11.72 -4.31 1.86
C ASN A 163 -12.69 -4.37 0.67
N ASN A 164 -13.92 -3.92 0.91
CA ASN A 164 -14.91 -3.77 -0.16
C ASN A 164 -14.51 -2.58 -1.03
N LEU A 165 -14.60 -2.73 -2.35
CA LEU A 165 -14.56 -1.58 -3.23
C LEU A 165 -15.87 -0.80 -3.09
N PRO A 166 -15.81 0.53 -2.87
CA PRO A 166 -17.01 1.36 -2.91
C PRO A 166 -17.69 1.26 -4.29
N ASN A 167 -19.02 1.35 -4.32
CA ASN A 167 -19.78 1.21 -5.55
C ASN A 167 -19.33 2.22 -6.61
N GLY A 168 -19.05 1.75 -7.83
CA GLY A 168 -18.59 2.58 -8.94
C GLY A 168 -17.10 2.92 -8.94
N TRP A 169 -16.37 2.58 -7.88
CA TRP A 169 -14.92 2.73 -7.83
C TRP A 169 -14.22 1.52 -8.43
N LYS A 170 -13.13 1.77 -9.12
CA LYS A 170 -12.26 0.76 -9.74
C LYS A 170 -10.83 0.96 -9.27
N GLN A 171 -9.96 -0.04 -9.40
CA GLN A 171 -8.54 0.19 -9.16
C GLN A 171 -7.97 1.21 -10.15
N ALA A 172 -7.02 2.01 -9.69
CA ALA A 172 -6.31 2.94 -10.56
C ALA A 172 -5.39 2.15 -11.50
N PRO A 173 -5.37 2.48 -12.80
CA PRO A 173 -4.57 1.76 -13.78
C PRO A 173 -3.10 2.16 -13.62
N SER A 174 -2.18 1.21 -13.87
CA SER A 174 -0.76 1.42 -13.63
C SER A 174 -0.03 2.18 -14.75
N ASN A 175 -0.70 2.37 -15.90
CA ASN A 175 -0.13 2.84 -17.16
C ASN A 175 -0.31 4.35 -17.42
N LEU A 176 -0.63 5.14 -16.40
CA LEU A 176 -0.88 6.59 -16.54
C LEU A 176 0.21 7.43 -15.86
N PRO A 177 1.16 8.00 -16.64
CA PRO A 177 2.21 8.87 -16.09
C PRO A 177 1.65 10.10 -15.37
N ALA A 178 0.56 10.67 -15.88
CA ALA A 178 -0.09 11.83 -15.27
C ALA A 178 -0.56 11.56 -13.83
N VAL A 179 -1.03 10.33 -13.55
CA VAL A 179 -1.43 9.92 -12.20
C VAL A 179 -0.21 9.85 -11.28
N LEU A 180 0.93 9.37 -11.77
CA LEU A 180 2.15 9.37 -10.96
C LEU A 180 2.55 10.79 -10.58
N GLU A 181 2.67 11.68 -11.57
CA GLU A 181 3.12 13.07 -11.34
C GLU A 181 2.14 13.90 -10.51
N LYS A 182 0.83 13.76 -10.73
CA LYS A 182 -0.20 14.62 -10.13
C LYS A 182 -0.85 14.05 -8.88
N VAL A 183 -0.83 12.72 -8.69
CA VAL A 183 -1.57 12.03 -7.62
C VAL A 183 -0.62 11.28 -6.66
N VAL A 184 0.36 10.55 -7.17
CA VAL A 184 1.24 9.74 -6.31
C VAL A 184 2.39 10.55 -5.72
N LYS A 185 3.09 11.30 -6.55
CA LYS A 185 4.27 12.08 -6.15
C LYS A 185 3.98 13.23 -5.18
N PRO A 186 2.87 14.00 -5.30
CA PRO A 186 2.70 15.17 -4.45
C PRO A 186 2.19 14.84 -3.04
N TYR A 187 1.64 13.64 -2.83
CA TYR A 187 0.80 13.34 -1.67
C TYR A 187 1.27 12.09 -0.93
N GLN A 188 1.17 12.11 0.40
CA GLN A 188 1.70 11.05 1.26
C GLN A 188 0.72 9.89 1.47
N TRP A 189 -0.59 10.17 1.43
CA TRP A 189 -1.66 9.17 1.54
C TRP A 189 -1.61 8.30 2.81
N GLY A 190 -0.90 8.73 3.86
CA GLY A 190 -0.69 7.98 5.09
C GLY A 190 -0.02 6.62 4.90
N THR A 191 0.68 6.39 3.78
CA THR A 191 1.25 5.09 3.40
C THR A 191 2.60 5.26 2.75
N HIS A 192 3.42 4.20 2.69
CA HIS A 192 4.70 4.24 1.98
C HIS A 192 4.52 3.94 0.49
N LEU A 193 3.59 3.04 0.18
CA LEU A 193 3.35 2.54 -1.16
C LEU A 193 1.87 2.69 -1.55
N LEU A 194 1.64 3.06 -2.81
CA LEU A 194 0.34 2.99 -3.46
C LEU A 194 0.33 1.86 -4.49
N VAL A 195 -0.59 0.91 -4.33
CA VAL A 195 -0.73 -0.27 -5.17
C VAL A 195 -1.81 -0.03 -6.22
N MET A 196 -1.46 -0.24 -7.49
CA MET A 196 -2.33 -0.05 -8.66
C MET A 196 -2.81 -1.40 -9.25
N GLU A 197 -3.62 -1.35 -10.32
CA GLU A 197 -4.35 -2.51 -10.90
C GLU A 197 -3.50 -3.74 -11.24
N ASP A 198 -2.24 -3.54 -11.65
CA ASP A 198 -1.31 -4.61 -12.04
C ASP A 198 -0.46 -5.12 -10.86
N GLY A 199 -0.78 -4.70 -9.64
CA GLY A 199 -0.01 -5.00 -8.43
C GLY A 199 1.23 -4.13 -8.29
N LYS A 200 1.53 -3.27 -9.28
CA LYS A 200 2.64 -2.31 -9.20
C LYS A 200 2.43 -1.36 -8.03
N ALA A 201 3.41 -1.34 -7.13
CA ALA A 201 3.42 -0.52 -5.94
C ALA A 201 4.44 0.62 -6.11
N TYR A 202 3.94 1.85 -6.09
CA TYR A 202 4.72 3.06 -6.30
C TYR A 202 4.98 3.78 -4.99
N ARG A 203 6.19 4.34 -4.82
CA ARG A 203 6.55 5.10 -3.61
C ARG A 203 5.78 6.40 -3.50
N THR A 204 5.31 6.70 -2.29
CA THR A 204 4.82 8.04 -1.92
C THR A 204 5.95 8.82 -1.23
N PRO A 205 5.80 10.15 -1.03
CA PRO A 205 6.72 10.94 -0.20
C PRO A 205 6.75 10.52 1.27
N GLY A 206 5.70 9.85 1.77
CA GLY A 206 5.63 9.38 3.15
C GLY A 206 6.68 8.32 3.50
N CYS A 207 7.34 7.76 2.48
CA CYS A 207 8.36 6.74 2.62
C CYS A 207 9.59 7.17 3.44
N GLY A 208 9.87 8.47 3.63
CA GLY A 208 10.90 9.00 4.54
C GLY A 208 12.36 8.65 4.25
N SER A 209 12.62 7.64 3.42
CA SER A 209 13.93 7.05 3.19
C SER A 209 14.26 6.98 1.70
N LYS A 210 15.27 7.77 1.29
CA LYS A 210 16.06 7.69 0.04
C LYS A 210 15.34 7.02 -1.15
N GLY A 211 14.75 7.85 -2.00
CA GLY A 211 14.23 7.45 -3.31
C GLY A 211 13.25 8.49 -3.85
N ASP A 212 13.10 8.52 -5.18
CA ASP A 212 12.19 9.45 -5.84
C ASP A 212 10.74 8.99 -5.65
N PRO A 213 9.84 9.85 -5.13
CA PRO A 213 8.41 9.57 -5.14
C PRO A 213 7.94 9.22 -6.56
N GLY A 214 6.94 8.33 -6.66
CA GLY A 214 6.43 7.83 -7.94
C GLY A 214 7.30 6.76 -8.60
N GLY A 215 8.47 6.43 -8.04
CA GLY A 215 9.28 5.29 -8.48
C GLY A 215 8.57 3.95 -8.17
N LEU A 216 8.59 3.03 -9.13
CA LEU A 216 8.13 1.65 -8.91
C LEU A 216 9.06 0.97 -7.90
N GLN A 217 8.51 0.52 -6.77
CA GLN A 217 9.30 -0.15 -5.73
C GLN A 217 9.23 -1.67 -5.84
N MET A 218 8.02 -2.21 -6.03
CA MET A 218 7.79 -3.65 -6.02
C MET A 218 6.48 -4.01 -6.72
N ILE A 219 6.35 -5.29 -7.05
CA ILE A 219 5.10 -5.90 -7.51
C ILE A 219 4.47 -6.56 -6.29
N TRP A 220 3.28 -6.10 -5.92
CA TRP A 220 2.49 -6.57 -4.80
C TRP A 220 1.44 -7.57 -5.30
N GLU A 221 1.41 -8.76 -4.69
CA GLU A 221 0.36 -9.74 -4.93
C GLU A 221 -0.90 -9.40 -4.15
N PHE A 222 -2.05 -9.39 -4.81
CA PHE A 222 -3.33 -9.16 -4.15
C PHE A 222 -4.40 -10.08 -4.70
N GLU A 223 -5.33 -10.45 -3.84
CA GLU A 223 -6.41 -11.37 -4.14
C GLU A 223 -7.65 -10.57 -4.55
N LYS A 224 -8.17 -10.85 -5.75
CA LYS A 224 -9.42 -10.26 -6.27
C LYS A 224 -10.58 -11.19 -5.91
N GLY A 225 -11.39 -10.78 -4.94
CA GLY A 225 -12.67 -11.40 -4.60
C GLY A 225 -13.84 -10.69 -5.31
N PRO A 226 -15.07 -11.22 -5.23
CA PRO A 226 -16.25 -10.56 -5.80
C PRO A 226 -16.54 -9.23 -5.09
N GLY A 227 -16.08 -8.12 -5.68
CA GLY A 227 -16.21 -6.76 -5.12
C GLY A 227 -15.30 -6.46 -3.94
N ARG A 228 -14.34 -7.35 -3.64
CA ARG A 228 -13.42 -7.22 -2.50
C ARG A 228 -11.99 -7.38 -2.95
N LEU A 229 -11.09 -6.69 -2.27
CA LEU A 229 -9.66 -6.78 -2.51
C LEU A 229 -8.94 -7.05 -1.21
N LYS A 230 -7.93 -7.91 -1.28
CA LYS A 230 -7.04 -8.20 -0.16
C LYS A 230 -5.61 -8.12 -0.63
N LEU A 231 -4.83 -7.20 -0.06
CA LEU A 231 -3.39 -7.17 -0.27
C LEU A 231 -2.80 -8.40 0.43
N GLN A 232 -2.13 -9.29 -0.32
CA GLN A 232 -1.42 -10.41 0.31
C GLN A 232 -0.04 -9.94 0.76
N ARG A 233 0.39 -10.38 1.94
CA ARG A 233 1.76 -10.14 2.39
C ARG A 233 2.67 -11.03 1.56
N LEU A 234 3.59 -10.44 0.80
CA LEU A 234 4.66 -11.19 0.16
C LEU A 234 5.53 -11.83 1.25
N GLY A 235 5.60 -13.17 1.26
CA GLY A 235 6.42 -13.90 2.20
C GLY A 235 7.90 -13.56 2.03
N GLY A 236 8.49 -12.83 2.98
CA GLY A 236 9.90 -12.44 2.95
C GLY A 236 10.24 -11.46 4.07
N SER A 237 11.44 -11.55 4.65
CA SER A 237 11.84 -10.81 5.86
C SER A 237 12.11 -9.31 5.66
N GLN A 238 11.65 -8.69 4.57
CA GLN A 238 12.34 -7.52 4.01
C GLN A 238 11.51 -6.26 3.85
N SER A 239 10.30 -6.15 4.41
CA SER A 239 9.61 -4.88 4.23
C SER A 239 8.45 -4.60 5.19
N TYR A 240 8.70 -3.67 6.09
CA TYR A 240 7.71 -2.87 6.84
C TYR A 240 7.03 -1.83 5.95
N TRP A 241 6.98 -2.09 4.64
CA TRP A 241 6.30 -1.22 3.71
C TRP A 241 4.81 -1.34 3.97
N TYR A 242 4.21 -0.23 4.43
CA TYR A 242 2.77 -0.11 4.45
C TYR A 242 2.29 0.31 3.06
N GLY A 243 1.31 -0.43 2.53
CA GLY A 243 0.76 -0.21 1.20
C GLY A 243 -0.75 -0.02 1.26
N LYS A 244 -1.27 0.89 0.43
CA LYS A 244 -2.72 1.05 0.22
C LYS A 244 -3.07 0.91 -1.24
N LEU A 245 -4.24 0.38 -1.53
CA LEU A 245 -4.78 0.30 -2.88
C LEU A 245 -5.23 1.69 -3.33
N LEU A 246 -4.75 2.11 -4.50
CA LEU A 246 -5.23 3.31 -5.16
C LEU A 246 -6.45 2.95 -6.00
N ILE A 247 -7.56 3.64 -5.76
CA ILE A 247 -8.82 3.48 -6.46
C ILE A 247 -9.20 4.77 -7.16
N ARG A 248 -10.04 4.67 -8.19
CA ARG A 248 -10.59 5.80 -8.92
C ARG A 248 -12.08 5.66 -9.25
N ALA A 249 -12.76 6.78 -9.38
CA ALA A 249 -14.12 6.87 -9.90
C ALA A 249 -14.23 8.03 -10.92
N PRO A 250 -15.11 7.92 -11.93
CA PRO A 250 -15.37 9.04 -12.84
C PRO A 250 -15.98 10.21 -12.06
N VAL A 251 -15.59 11.43 -12.40
CA VAL A 251 -16.26 12.64 -11.86
C VAL A 251 -17.67 12.70 -12.46
N PRO A 252 -18.74 12.78 -11.66
CA PRO A 252 -20.08 13.02 -12.18
C PRO A 252 -20.11 14.43 -12.77
N ASN A 253 -20.38 14.50 -14.09
CA ASN A 253 -20.61 15.76 -14.80
C ASN A 253 -21.85 16.49 -14.28
#